data_AF-A0A3C1K485-F1
#
_entry.id   AF-A0A3C1K485-F1
#
_cell.length_a   1.000
_cell.length_b   1.000
_cell.length_c   1.000
_cell.angle_alpha   90.00
_cell.angle_beta   90.00
_cell.angle_gamma   90.00
#
_symmetry.space_group_name_H-M   'P 1'
#
loop_
_entity.id
_entity.type
_entity.pdbx_description
1 polymer ?
#
loop_
_entity_poly.entity_id
_entity_poly.type
_entity_poly.pdbx_seq_one_letter_code
_entity_poly.pdbx_strand_id
1 'polypeptide(L)'
;MKKRILLFLLLFCLIFSAMSVGISALSPITAEGSIAVPIDGFDTYYGSTADVYNESYYNQLNAEQKNAYNVLIGLPKSDTTVTIDLITPITFTSQTNSPTSTETYEMMNKVTNIIQPALNAFLKDYPIIFWLNLSGGAGSTTYSVNYSGSFYSGKWHWEVTQILFYAAVADKYTPNTSTFVNSVTNEVASFETNSTSRYDILKDIHDYLCSTVVYDLNAVYAHEPYGALVTGRAVCEGYAEAFKLLCDRFNVPCTLIIGDGVTSSKTEAHMWNYVQMENGKWYGIDVTWDDQSIIRYDYFLAGADTVATYFGTKTFSQSHIEDGTFSSGSSMEFVYPVLNSTKYEQPIVDPCENGHTPGEWEVTLEPTYTEDGLKVKKCTVCGEVLESEVIPKLVLPSGDAELVTGSELIINSGLLLGLSDKVTLLSLTSEFDGDISVKSSTGKILEDDDTVGTGAVVDVGSITYTIVILGDVDGSGTISSKDYLMIKRAFLGTLALTETQLKAACIGGANKPTSLDYLKIKRHFLGTYNIYTT
;
A
#
# COMPACT_ATOMS: atom_id res chain seq x y z
N MET A 1 -24.71 -19.23 -23.10
CA MET A 1 -25.98 -18.61 -23.55
C MET A 1 -27.18 -19.53 -23.29
N LYS A 2 -27.86 -19.37 -22.15
CA LYS A 2 -29.26 -19.78 -21.96
C LYS A 2 -29.97 -18.55 -21.39
N LYS A 3 -30.81 -17.89 -22.21
CA LYS A 3 -31.65 -16.78 -21.78
C LYS A 3 -32.63 -17.31 -20.73
N ARG A 4 -32.44 -16.96 -19.46
CA ARG A 4 -33.46 -17.11 -18.42
C ARG A 4 -34.18 -15.77 -18.36
N ILE A 5 -35.40 -15.73 -18.89
CA ILE A 5 -36.33 -14.62 -18.68
C ILE A 5 -36.74 -14.70 -17.20
N LEU A 6 -36.16 -13.85 -16.35
CA LEU A 6 -36.60 -13.69 -14.97
C LEU A 6 -37.63 -12.56 -14.93
N LEU A 7 -38.87 -12.92 -14.61
CA LEU A 7 -39.99 -11.99 -14.47
C LEU A 7 -39.82 -11.24 -13.14
N PHE A 8 -39.37 -9.99 -13.17
CA PHE A 8 -39.30 -9.15 -11.96
C PHE A 8 -40.71 -8.71 -11.54
N LEU A 9 -41.08 -8.97 -10.28
CA LEU A 9 -42.29 -8.44 -9.65
C LEU A 9 -42.07 -6.96 -9.30
N LEU A 10 -42.56 -6.05 -10.14
CA LEU A 10 -42.77 -4.65 -9.78
C LEU A 10 -43.82 -4.59 -8.66
N LEU A 11 -43.46 -4.10 -7.48
CA LEU A 11 -44.40 -3.85 -6.39
C LEU A 11 -45.18 -2.55 -6.70
N PHE A 12 -46.39 -2.67 -7.26
CA PHE A 12 -47.28 -1.54 -7.49
C PHE A 12 -48.05 -1.19 -6.23
N CYS A 13 -47.85 0.00 -5.67
CA CYS A 13 -48.73 0.57 -4.65
C CYS A 13 -49.54 1.70 -5.27
N LEU A 14 -50.74 1.39 -5.78
CA LEU A 14 -51.69 2.38 -6.29
C LEU A 14 -52.61 2.83 -5.15
N ILE A 15 -52.44 4.06 -4.66
CA ILE A 15 -53.40 4.68 -3.74
C ILE A 15 -54.25 5.65 -4.57
N PHE A 16 -55.55 5.35 -4.73
CA PHE A 16 -56.51 6.22 -5.43
C PHE A 16 -57.51 6.82 -4.43
N SER A 17 -57.64 8.15 -4.45
CA SER A 17 -58.87 8.84 -4.04
C SER A 17 -59.60 9.31 -5.29
N ALA A 18 -60.63 8.58 -5.71
CA ALA A 18 -61.49 9.01 -6.80
C ALA A 18 -62.54 10.00 -6.26
N MET A 19 -62.42 11.28 -6.60
CA MET A 19 -63.54 12.22 -6.50
C MET A 19 -64.13 12.44 -7.89
N SER A 20 -65.37 11.98 -8.09
CA SER A 20 -66.18 12.34 -9.25
C SER A 20 -66.81 13.73 -9.04
N VAL A 21 -66.49 14.72 -9.86
CA VAL A 21 -67.33 15.93 -9.96
C VAL A 21 -67.40 16.43 -11.40
N GLY A 22 -68.60 16.86 -11.78
CA GLY A 22 -69.03 17.22 -13.13
C GLY A 22 -68.36 18.45 -13.75
N ILE A 23 -68.58 18.53 -15.05
CA ILE A 23 -68.02 19.47 -16.01
C ILE A 23 -68.50 20.90 -15.71
N SER A 24 -67.59 21.77 -15.23
CA SER A 24 -67.57 23.21 -15.52
C SER A 24 -66.27 23.84 -15.01
N ALA A 25 -65.58 24.58 -15.88
CA ALA A 25 -64.24 25.17 -15.73
C ALA A 25 -63.10 24.14 -15.63
N LEU A 26 -62.45 23.85 -16.76
CA LEU A 26 -61.27 22.98 -16.83
C LEU A 26 -60.08 23.66 -16.15
N SER A 27 -60.03 23.58 -14.82
CA SER A 27 -58.76 23.44 -14.13
C SER A 27 -58.06 22.19 -14.69
N PRO A 28 -56.74 22.21 -14.96
CA PRO A 28 -56.06 21.01 -15.39
C PRO A 28 -56.30 19.91 -14.36
N ILE A 29 -56.83 18.77 -14.81
CA ILE A 29 -56.97 17.60 -13.96
C ILE A 29 -55.55 17.09 -13.72
N THR A 30 -55.13 17.10 -12.46
CA THR A 30 -53.81 16.60 -12.04
C THR A 30 -53.93 15.20 -11.47
N ALA A 31 -52.91 14.37 -11.70
CA ALA A 31 -52.81 13.03 -11.16
C ALA A 31 -51.36 12.73 -10.77
N GLU A 32 -51.16 11.94 -9.71
CA GLU A 32 -49.83 11.66 -9.13
C GLU A 32 -49.66 10.15 -8.91
N GLY A 33 -48.41 9.67 -8.89
CA GLY A 33 -48.05 8.30 -8.53
C GLY A 33 -46.56 8.12 -8.28
N SER A 34 -46.17 6.97 -7.72
CA SER A 34 -44.78 6.64 -7.39
C SER A 34 -44.39 5.22 -7.81
N ILE A 35 -43.14 5.04 -8.22
CA ILE A 35 -42.55 3.75 -8.59
C ILE A 35 -41.17 3.64 -7.97
N ALA A 36 -40.85 2.50 -7.36
CA ALA A 36 -39.54 2.20 -6.77
C ALA A 36 -38.87 1.01 -7.45
N VAL A 37 -37.55 1.08 -7.62
CA VAL A 37 -36.74 0.04 -8.28
C VAL A 37 -35.53 -0.29 -7.40
N PRO A 38 -35.29 -1.58 -7.08
CA PRO A 38 -34.08 -2.01 -6.40
C PRO A 38 -32.86 -1.85 -7.30
N ILE A 39 -31.69 -1.58 -6.71
CA ILE A 39 -30.43 -1.57 -7.43
C ILE A 39 -29.91 -3.01 -7.49
N ASP A 40 -30.50 -3.84 -8.36
CA ASP A 40 -29.90 -5.08 -8.88
C ASP A 40 -30.65 -5.55 -10.14
N GLY A 41 -29.86 -5.98 -11.14
CA GLY A 41 -30.29 -6.75 -12.32
C GLY A 41 -31.32 -6.10 -13.24
N PHE A 42 -30.87 -5.38 -14.28
CA PHE A 42 -31.75 -4.95 -15.38
C PHE A 42 -31.18 -5.25 -16.76
N ASP A 43 -31.96 -5.99 -17.53
CA ASP A 43 -31.59 -6.57 -18.82
C ASP A 43 -31.93 -5.58 -19.96
N THR A 44 -31.26 -4.42 -20.02
CA THR A 44 -31.39 -3.54 -21.20
C THR A 44 -30.18 -2.64 -21.45
N TYR A 45 -29.45 -2.99 -22.50
CA TYR A 45 -28.35 -2.24 -23.09
C TYR A 45 -28.85 -0.97 -23.81
N TYR A 46 -28.27 0.18 -23.48
CA TYR A 46 -28.31 1.39 -24.31
C TYR A 46 -26.88 1.93 -24.45
N GLY A 47 -26.28 1.68 -25.62
CA GLY A 47 -24.89 1.97 -25.92
C GLY A 47 -24.57 3.46 -26.07
N SER A 48 -24.28 4.13 -24.95
CA SER A 48 -23.32 5.23 -24.97
C SER A 48 -21.96 4.71 -24.53
N THR A 49 -21.03 4.59 -25.47
CA THR A 49 -19.60 4.50 -25.14
C THR A 49 -19.15 5.88 -24.70
N ALA A 50 -18.51 5.99 -23.55
CA ALA A 50 -17.85 7.25 -23.21
C ALA A 50 -16.69 7.53 -24.17
N ASP A 51 -16.35 8.81 -24.34
CA ASP A 51 -15.09 9.20 -24.97
C ASP A 51 -13.90 8.91 -24.03
N VAL A 52 -12.68 9.13 -24.55
CA VAL A 52 -11.37 8.89 -23.88
C VAL A 52 -11.39 9.20 -22.38
N TYR A 53 -10.86 8.27 -21.57
CA TYR A 53 -10.68 8.48 -20.13
C TYR A 53 -9.91 9.77 -19.85
N ASN A 54 -10.46 10.61 -18.99
CA ASN A 54 -9.84 11.85 -18.56
C ASN A 54 -9.93 11.97 -17.04
N GLU A 55 -8.88 11.57 -16.34
CA GLU A 55 -8.67 11.69 -14.87
C GLU A 55 -9.63 10.93 -13.95
N SER A 56 -10.94 10.88 -14.21
CA SER A 56 -11.97 10.25 -13.37
C SER A 56 -13.17 9.75 -14.20
N TYR A 57 -13.93 8.79 -13.66
CA TYR A 57 -15.15 8.29 -14.29
C TYR A 57 -16.26 9.35 -14.38
N TYR A 58 -16.29 10.31 -13.46
CA TYR A 58 -17.16 11.49 -13.54
C TYR A 58 -17.08 12.20 -14.90
N ASN A 59 -15.88 12.33 -15.48
CA ASN A 59 -15.70 13.11 -16.70
C ASN A 59 -16.37 12.48 -17.93
N GLN A 60 -16.62 11.18 -17.89
CA GLN A 60 -17.32 10.39 -18.90
C GLN A 60 -18.85 10.58 -18.87
N LEU A 61 -19.40 11.11 -17.78
CA LEU A 61 -20.84 11.29 -17.59
C LEU A 61 -21.40 12.50 -18.37
N ASN A 62 -22.65 12.39 -18.83
CA ASN A 62 -23.41 13.52 -19.39
C ASN A 62 -23.90 14.47 -18.29
N ALA A 63 -24.53 15.60 -18.66
CA ALA A 63 -24.92 16.64 -17.69
C ALA A 63 -25.89 16.12 -16.61
N GLU A 64 -26.93 15.39 -17.00
CA GLU A 64 -27.91 14.81 -16.07
C GLU A 64 -27.27 13.77 -15.13
N GLN A 65 -26.39 12.92 -15.64
CA GLN A 65 -25.64 11.93 -14.85
C GLN A 65 -24.67 12.61 -13.88
N LYS A 66 -23.94 13.65 -14.32
CA LYS A 66 -23.06 14.45 -13.45
C LYS A 66 -23.84 15.11 -12.32
N ASN A 67 -25.04 15.61 -12.60
CA ASN A 67 -25.91 16.17 -11.58
C ASN A 67 -26.32 15.12 -10.54
N ALA A 68 -26.71 13.92 -10.96
CA ALA A 68 -26.98 12.81 -10.03
C ALA A 68 -25.73 12.46 -9.21
N TYR A 69 -24.57 12.29 -9.86
CA TYR A 69 -23.29 12.00 -9.19
C TYR A 69 -22.98 13.01 -8.09
N ASN A 70 -23.11 14.31 -8.38
CA ASN A 70 -22.78 15.38 -7.44
C ASN A 70 -23.67 15.35 -6.18
N VAL A 71 -24.93 14.93 -6.30
CA VAL A 71 -25.80 14.72 -5.14
C VAL A 71 -25.30 13.54 -4.29
N LEU A 72 -24.81 12.46 -4.91
CA LEU A 72 -24.32 11.27 -4.20
C LEU A 72 -23.05 11.53 -3.37
N ILE A 73 -22.22 12.50 -3.74
CA ILE A 73 -21.03 12.89 -2.94
C ILE A 73 -21.40 13.26 -1.50
N GLY A 74 -22.59 13.86 -1.31
CA GLY A 74 -23.08 14.34 -0.03
C GLY A 74 -23.79 13.30 0.83
N LEU A 75 -23.79 12.02 0.47
CA LEU A 75 -24.59 11.00 1.15
C LEU A 75 -24.27 10.91 2.66
N PRO A 76 -25.29 11.06 3.54
CA PRO A 76 -25.17 10.77 4.96
C PRO A 76 -24.81 9.31 5.20
N LYS A 77 -23.99 9.03 6.23
CA LYS A 77 -23.60 7.66 6.64
C LYS A 77 -24.70 6.95 7.44
N SER A 78 -25.95 7.08 6.98
CA SER A 78 -27.17 6.58 7.61
C SER A 78 -28.24 6.37 6.56
N ASP A 79 -29.20 5.50 6.84
CA ASP A 79 -30.38 5.35 5.98
C ASP A 79 -31.05 6.70 5.72
N THR A 80 -31.16 7.06 4.45
CA THR A 80 -31.63 8.39 4.08
C THR A 80 -32.12 8.43 2.64
N THR A 81 -33.07 9.32 2.38
CA THR A 81 -33.53 9.62 1.03
C THR A 81 -33.02 11.00 0.65
N VAL A 82 -32.27 11.06 -0.45
CA VAL A 82 -31.86 12.31 -1.08
C VAL A 82 -32.64 12.53 -2.37
N THR A 83 -32.91 13.80 -2.68
CA THR A 83 -33.60 14.19 -3.90
C THR A 83 -32.60 14.64 -4.94
N ILE A 84 -32.75 14.15 -6.16
CA ILE A 84 -32.00 14.56 -7.34
C ILE A 84 -32.97 15.28 -8.27
N ASP A 85 -32.85 16.60 -8.33
CA ASP A 85 -33.61 17.42 -9.27
C ASP A 85 -33.10 17.19 -10.69
N LEU A 86 -33.99 16.86 -11.64
CA LEU A 86 -33.62 16.68 -13.04
C LEU A 86 -33.37 18.02 -13.70
N ILE A 87 -32.26 18.15 -14.43
CA ILE A 87 -31.96 19.31 -15.27
C ILE A 87 -33.04 19.45 -16.36
N THR A 88 -33.32 18.34 -17.03
CA THR A 88 -34.37 18.22 -18.04
C THR A 88 -35.44 17.24 -17.56
N PRO A 89 -36.68 17.69 -17.33
CA PRO A 89 -37.76 16.80 -16.92
C PRO A 89 -38.00 15.67 -17.93
N ILE A 90 -38.25 14.47 -17.43
CA ILE A 90 -38.63 13.32 -18.28
C ILE A 90 -40.12 13.43 -18.52
N THR A 91 -40.52 13.65 -19.78
CA THR A 91 -41.92 13.76 -20.18
C THR A 91 -42.33 12.63 -21.11
N PHE A 92 -43.61 12.24 -21.03
CA PHE A 92 -44.24 11.33 -21.97
C PHE A 92 -45.73 11.65 -22.13
N THR A 93 -46.28 11.33 -23.30
CA THR A 93 -47.68 11.57 -23.61
C THR A 93 -48.42 10.24 -23.63
N SER A 94 -49.25 10.00 -22.62
CA SER A 94 -50.10 8.81 -22.55
C SER A 94 -51.40 9.02 -23.32
N GLN A 95 -51.86 7.95 -23.97
CA GLN A 95 -53.19 7.92 -24.60
C GLN A 95 -54.30 7.59 -23.58
N THR A 96 -53.94 7.17 -22.37
CA THR A 96 -54.86 6.82 -21.28
C THR A 96 -54.81 7.85 -20.15
N ASN A 97 -55.78 7.80 -19.23
CA ASN A 97 -55.86 8.69 -18.06
C ASN A 97 -54.78 8.42 -17.00
N SER A 98 -53.91 7.44 -17.22
CA SER A 98 -52.83 7.00 -16.33
C SER A 98 -51.73 6.39 -17.19
N PRO A 99 -50.44 6.44 -16.78
CA PRO A 99 -49.38 5.76 -17.50
C PRO A 99 -49.68 4.25 -17.60
N THR A 100 -49.50 3.68 -18.79
CA THR A 100 -49.54 2.23 -18.97
C THR A 100 -48.28 1.58 -18.39
N SER A 101 -48.30 0.27 -18.14
CA SER A 101 -47.11 -0.45 -17.68
C SER A 101 -45.92 -0.32 -18.63
N THR A 102 -46.16 -0.26 -19.94
CA THR A 102 -45.13 -0.04 -20.95
C THR A 102 -44.55 1.37 -20.87
N GLU A 103 -45.39 2.40 -20.78
CA GLU A 103 -44.94 3.80 -20.63
C GLU A 103 -44.16 4.01 -19.33
N THR A 104 -44.63 3.40 -18.23
CA THR A 104 -43.93 3.39 -16.95
C THR A 104 -42.57 2.70 -17.04
N TYR A 105 -42.48 1.58 -17.76
CA TYR A 105 -41.21 0.87 -17.97
C TYR A 105 -40.22 1.71 -18.79
N GLU A 106 -40.67 2.34 -19.88
CA GLU A 106 -39.84 3.24 -20.69
C GLU A 106 -39.36 4.46 -19.89
N MET A 107 -40.21 5.03 -19.06
CA MET A 107 -39.85 6.11 -18.13
C MET A 107 -38.78 5.65 -17.14
N MET A 108 -38.97 4.49 -16.50
CA MET A 108 -37.98 3.97 -15.55
C MET A 108 -36.64 3.68 -16.23
N ASN A 109 -36.62 3.18 -17.46
CA ASN A 109 -35.37 3.00 -18.21
C ASN A 109 -34.61 4.32 -18.40
N LYS A 110 -35.31 5.43 -18.68
CA LYS A 110 -34.67 6.77 -18.76
C LYS A 110 -34.08 7.20 -17.41
N VAL A 111 -34.79 6.94 -16.31
CA VAL A 111 -34.32 7.21 -14.94
C VAL A 111 -33.08 6.37 -14.60
N THR A 112 -33.11 5.07 -14.90
CA THR A 112 -32.00 4.13 -14.69
C THR A 112 -30.75 4.58 -15.45
N ASN A 113 -30.90 5.05 -16.69
CA ASN A 113 -29.80 5.57 -17.51
C ASN A 113 -29.17 6.86 -16.97
N ILE A 114 -29.78 7.51 -15.96
CA ILE A 114 -29.21 8.65 -15.25
C ILE A 114 -28.51 8.16 -13.97
N ILE A 115 -29.21 7.41 -13.12
CA ILE A 115 -28.71 7.05 -11.78
C ILE A 115 -27.62 5.99 -11.83
N GLN A 116 -27.74 4.97 -12.67
CA GLN A 116 -26.82 3.83 -12.62
C GLN A 116 -25.41 4.20 -13.08
N PRO A 117 -25.19 4.92 -14.21
CA PRO A 117 -23.86 5.39 -14.57
C PRO A 117 -23.28 6.34 -13.53
N ALA A 118 -24.11 7.23 -12.97
CA ALA A 118 -23.68 8.15 -11.92
C ALA A 118 -23.22 7.41 -10.66
N LEU A 119 -23.97 6.41 -10.19
CA LEU A 119 -23.61 5.60 -9.04
C LEU A 119 -22.36 4.75 -9.30
N ASN A 120 -22.27 4.12 -10.48
CA ASN A 120 -21.12 3.30 -10.87
C ASN A 120 -19.83 4.11 -10.92
N ALA A 121 -19.84 5.29 -11.56
CA ALA A 121 -18.71 6.21 -11.55
C ALA A 121 -18.38 6.66 -10.12
N PHE A 122 -19.39 7.04 -9.34
CA PHE A 122 -19.23 7.53 -7.97
C PHE A 122 -18.55 6.52 -7.06
N LEU A 123 -18.99 5.26 -7.09
CA LEU A 123 -18.42 4.20 -6.25
C LEU A 123 -16.96 3.89 -6.63
N LYS A 124 -16.58 4.05 -7.90
CA LYS A 124 -15.22 3.78 -8.36
C LYS A 124 -14.27 4.97 -8.17
N ASP A 125 -14.79 6.19 -8.24
CA ASP A 125 -14.04 7.40 -7.90
C ASP A 125 -13.89 7.57 -6.37
N TYR A 126 -14.88 7.12 -5.58
CA TYR A 126 -14.91 7.22 -4.11
C TYR A 126 -15.12 5.88 -3.39
N PRO A 127 -14.12 4.98 -3.38
CA PRO A 127 -14.23 3.67 -2.71
C PRO A 127 -14.39 3.77 -1.18
N ILE A 128 -14.23 4.97 -0.60
CA ILE A 128 -14.57 5.22 0.81
C ILE A 128 -16.08 5.03 1.11
N ILE A 129 -16.93 4.93 0.07
CA ILE A 129 -18.37 4.68 0.15
C ILE A 129 -18.68 3.17 0.03
N PHE A 130 -17.97 2.35 0.79
CA PHE A 130 -18.16 0.90 0.82
C PHE A 130 -19.40 0.44 1.63
N TRP A 131 -20.09 1.36 2.29
CA TRP A 131 -21.09 1.04 3.32
C TRP A 131 -22.52 0.87 2.79
N LEU A 132 -22.75 1.16 1.51
CA LEU A 132 -24.08 1.05 0.89
C LEU A 132 -24.52 -0.42 0.76
N ASN A 133 -25.78 -0.69 1.06
CA ASN A 133 -26.40 -1.98 0.79
C ASN A 133 -26.74 -2.09 -0.70
N LEU A 134 -25.89 -2.77 -1.47
CA LEU A 134 -26.06 -3.00 -2.91
C LEU A 134 -26.47 -4.45 -3.23
N SER A 135 -27.08 -5.15 -2.26
CA SER A 135 -27.43 -6.57 -2.40
C SER A 135 -28.62 -6.87 -3.34
N GLY A 136 -29.34 -5.84 -3.81
CA GLY A 136 -30.55 -6.02 -4.62
C GLY A 136 -31.80 -6.49 -3.87
N GLY A 137 -31.65 -6.90 -2.62
CA GLY A 137 -32.73 -7.46 -1.79
C GLY A 137 -33.62 -6.43 -1.11
N ALA A 138 -34.52 -6.92 -0.25
CA ALA A 138 -35.31 -6.06 0.63
C ALA A 138 -34.38 -5.25 1.55
N GLY A 139 -34.63 -3.93 1.67
CA GLY A 139 -33.79 -3.03 2.46
C GLY A 139 -32.48 -2.62 1.77
N SER A 140 -32.32 -2.92 0.47
CA SER A 140 -31.21 -2.39 -0.33
C SER A 140 -31.39 -0.93 -0.69
N THR A 141 -30.31 -0.31 -1.15
CA THR A 141 -30.33 1.01 -1.77
C THR A 141 -31.24 0.96 -2.99
N THR A 142 -32.16 1.93 -3.10
CA THR A 142 -33.14 1.98 -4.18
C THR A 142 -33.25 3.39 -4.73
N TYR A 143 -33.87 3.52 -5.90
CA TYR A 143 -34.34 4.82 -6.37
C TYR A 143 -35.80 4.71 -6.78
N SER A 144 -36.49 5.84 -6.66
CA SER A 144 -37.90 5.97 -7.02
C SER A 144 -38.15 7.33 -7.67
N VAL A 145 -39.27 7.44 -8.36
CA VAL A 145 -39.72 8.72 -8.92
C VAL A 145 -41.16 8.95 -8.54
N ASN A 146 -41.49 10.21 -8.31
CA ASN A 146 -42.86 10.68 -8.33
C ASN A 146 -43.12 11.33 -9.69
N TYR A 147 -44.27 11.07 -10.28
CA TYR A 147 -44.67 11.68 -11.54
C TYR A 147 -45.96 12.48 -11.35
N SER A 148 -46.11 13.54 -12.12
CA SER A 148 -47.32 14.36 -12.17
C SER A 148 -47.93 14.34 -13.58
N GLY A 149 -49.26 14.34 -13.66
CA GLY A 149 -50.02 14.28 -14.91
C GLY A 149 -50.82 15.54 -15.14
N SER A 150 -50.93 15.96 -16.39
CA SER A 150 -51.80 17.05 -16.83
C SER A 150 -52.47 16.72 -18.16
N PHE A 151 -53.73 17.13 -18.33
CA PHE A 151 -54.48 16.91 -19.57
C PHE A 151 -54.52 18.19 -20.42
N TYR A 152 -53.95 18.12 -21.63
CA TYR A 152 -54.04 19.20 -22.62
C TYR A 152 -53.88 18.66 -24.04
N SER A 153 -54.35 19.40 -25.05
CA SER A 153 -54.29 18.99 -26.47
C SER A 153 -54.89 17.60 -26.76
N GLY A 154 -55.91 17.20 -25.99
CA GLY A 154 -56.60 15.91 -26.14
C GLY A 154 -55.80 14.70 -25.65
N LYS A 155 -54.68 14.89 -24.93
CA LYS A 155 -53.84 13.80 -24.41
C LYS A 155 -53.38 14.06 -22.98
N TRP A 156 -53.05 12.98 -22.26
CA TRP A 156 -52.44 13.07 -20.94
C TRP A 156 -50.92 13.20 -21.08
N HIS A 157 -50.35 14.18 -20.40
CA HIS A 157 -48.92 14.44 -20.38
C HIS A 157 -48.43 14.23 -18.96
N TRP A 158 -47.44 13.36 -18.83
CA TRP A 158 -46.84 12.99 -17.57
C TRP A 158 -45.41 13.48 -17.51
N GLU A 159 -44.99 13.90 -16.34
CA GLU A 159 -43.69 14.50 -16.10
C GLU A 159 -43.09 13.97 -14.81
N VAL A 160 -41.80 13.64 -14.88
CA VAL A 160 -40.92 13.42 -13.74
C VAL A 160 -39.92 14.55 -13.70
N THR A 161 -39.84 15.24 -12.56
CA THR A 161 -38.90 16.34 -12.33
C THR A 161 -37.81 15.96 -11.32
N GLN A 162 -38.00 14.89 -10.56
CA GLN A 162 -37.12 14.49 -9.46
C GLN A 162 -36.97 12.98 -9.36
N ILE A 163 -35.79 12.55 -8.95
CA ILE A 163 -35.50 11.17 -8.54
C ILE A 163 -35.23 11.16 -7.03
N LEU A 164 -35.90 10.27 -6.32
CA LEU A 164 -35.68 10.00 -4.90
C LEU A 164 -34.73 8.82 -4.77
N PHE A 165 -33.50 9.07 -4.33
CA PHE A 165 -32.49 8.04 -4.09
C PHE A 165 -32.47 7.70 -2.61
N TYR A 166 -32.86 6.48 -2.27
CA TYR A 166 -32.78 5.95 -0.92
C TYR A 166 -31.47 5.19 -0.74
N ALA A 167 -30.55 5.78 0.02
CA ALA A 167 -29.32 5.14 0.47
C ALA A 167 -29.62 4.30 1.70
N ALA A 168 -29.40 2.99 1.60
CA ALA A 168 -29.49 2.07 2.73
C ALA A 168 -28.09 1.68 3.18
N VAL A 169 -27.84 1.68 4.49
CA VAL A 169 -26.60 1.16 5.06
C VAL A 169 -26.66 -0.36 5.11
N ALA A 170 -25.61 -1.05 4.68
CA ALA A 170 -25.54 -2.50 4.85
C ALA A 170 -25.49 -2.89 6.34
N ASP A 171 -26.27 -3.91 6.73
CA ASP A 171 -26.45 -4.33 8.12
C ASP A 171 -25.14 -4.47 8.91
N LYS A 172 -24.07 -4.97 8.26
CA LYS A 172 -22.74 -5.19 8.85
C LYS A 172 -22.06 -3.92 9.35
N TYR A 173 -22.49 -2.74 8.93
CA TYR A 173 -21.97 -1.46 9.40
C TYR A 173 -22.88 -0.75 10.41
N THR A 174 -24.13 -1.20 10.56
CA THR A 174 -25.09 -0.56 11.48
C THR A 174 -24.81 -0.94 12.94
N PRO A 175 -25.06 -0.03 13.91
CA PRO A 175 -25.38 1.39 13.77
C PRO A 175 -24.13 2.30 13.65
N ASN A 176 -22.94 1.73 13.42
CA ASN A 176 -21.65 2.39 13.60
C ASN A 176 -20.95 2.78 12.28
N THR A 177 -21.69 3.07 11.22
CA THR A 177 -21.15 3.34 9.87
C THR A 177 -20.02 4.37 9.88
N SER A 178 -20.18 5.45 10.64
CA SER A 178 -19.15 6.49 10.80
C SER A 178 -17.86 5.95 11.40
N THR A 179 -17.92 5.00 12.33
CA THR A 179 -16.73 4.38 12.93
C THR A 179 -15.94 3.59 11.89
N PHE A 180 -16.62 2.79 11.06
CA PHE A 180 -15.96 2.02 9.99
C PHE A 180 -15.27 2.95 8.98
N VAL A 181 -15.98 3.99 8.52
CA VAL A 181 -15.40 4.96 7.57
C VAL A 181 -14.24 5.74 8.20
N ASN A 182 -14.36 6.11 9.48
CA ASN A 182 -13.29 6.81 10.19
C ASN A 182 -12.06 5.91 10.39
N SER A 183 -12.23 4.62 10.65
CA SER A 183 -11.11 3.68 10.74
C SER A 183 -10.33 3.64 9.42
N VAL A 184 -11.00 3.51 8.28
CA VAL A 184 -10.33 3.56 6.97
C VAL A 184 -9.64 4.89 6.74
N THR A 185 -10.34 5.99 6.99
CA THR A 185 -9.78 7.35 6.83
C THR A 185 -8.54 7.54 7.71
N ASN A 186 -8.54 7.00 8.93
CA ASN A 186 -7.42 7.11 9.85
C ASN A 186 -6.22 6.27 9.41
N GLU A 187 -6.42 5.06 8.89
CA GLU A 187 -5.31 4.23 8.37
C GLU A 187 -4.68 4.85 7.11
N VAL A 188 -5.51 5.40 6.22
CA VAL A 188 -5.01 6.23 5.12
C VAL A 188 -4.25 7.42 5.70
N ALA A 189 -4.82 8.11 6.70
CA ALA A 189 -4.23 9.29 7.30
C ALA A 189 -2.91 9.04 8.05
N SER A 190 -2.68 7.82 8.54
CA SER A 190 -1.51 7.43 9.35
C SER A 190 -0.37 6.86 8.50
N PHE A 191 -0.63 6.45 7.27
CA PHE A 191 0.42 5.95 6.38
C PHE A 191 1.42 7.06 6.05
N GLU A 192 2.69 6.83 6.41
CA GLU A 192 3.81 7.76 6.22
C GLU A 192 4.89 7.13 5.34
N THR A 193 5.49 7.95 4.49
CA THR A 193 6.70 7.60 3.75
C THR A 193 7.64 8.80 3.70
N ASN A 194 8.95 8.54 3.69
CA ASN A 194 9.99 9.55 3.44
C ASN A 194 10.30 9.72 1.94
N SER A 195 9.66 8.91 1.09
CA SER A 195 9.83 8.92 -0.35
C SER A 195 9.25 10.19 -0.96
N THR A 196 9.98 10.75 -1.92
CA THR A 196 9.60 11.99 -2.62
C THR A 196 9.27 11.75 -4.09
N SER A 197 9.78 10.67 -4.69
CA SER A 197 9.45 10.29 -6.06
C SER A 197 8.13 9.52 -6.09
N ARG A 198 7.32 9.71 -7.14
CA ARG A 198 6.06 8.94 -7.30
C ARG A 198 6.32 7.45 -7.36
N TYR A 199 7.42 7.05 -7.99
CA TYR A 199 7.85 5.65 -8.07
C TYR A 199 8.03 5.04 -6.68
N ASP A 200 8.82 5.69 -5.82
CA ASP A 200 9.12 5.17 -4.48
C ASP A 200 7.88 5.23 -3.57
N ILE A 201 7.05 6.28 -3.69
CA ILE A 201 5.77 6.37 -2.97
C ILE A 201 4.85 5.19 -3.34
N LEU A 202 4.67 4.93 -4.64
CA LEU A 202 3.84 3.80 -5.10
C LEU A 202 4.40 2.46 -4.63
N LYS A 203 5.74 2.31 -4.62
CA LYS A 203 6.40 1.12 -4.11
C LYS A 203 6.17 0.93 -2.62
N ASP A 204 6.26 2.00 -1.82
CA ASP A 204 6.00 1.93 -0.38
C ASP A 204 4.55 1.57 -0.07
N ILE A 205 3.59 2.13 -0.82
CA ILE A 205 2.16 1.77 -0.71
C ILE A 205 1.97 0.28 -1.08
N HIS A 206 2.55 -0.16 -2.19
CA HIS A 206 2.49 -1.53 -2.66
C HIS A 206 3.03 -2.52 -1.62
N ASP A 207 4.24 -2.27 -1.11
CA ASP A 207 4.91 -3.13 -0.14
C ASP A 207 4.20 -3.14 1.22
N TYR A 208 3.64 -2.00 1.63
CA TYR A 208 2.82 -1.91 2.82
C TYR A 208 1.59 -2.81 2.72
N LEU A 209 0.84 -2.77 1.62
CA LEU A 209 -0.33 -3.62 1.46
C LEU A 209 0.06 -5.11 1.37
N CYS A 210 1.10 -5.47 0.62
CA CYS A 210 1.56 -6.87 0.56
C CYS A 210 2.06 -7.40 1.93
N SER A 211 2.55 -6.53 2.81
CA SER A 211 3.07 -6.94 4.12
C SER A 211 2.04 -6.93 5.25
N THR A 212 0.88 -6.31 5.04
CA THR A 212 -0.14 -6.10 6.08
C THR A 212 -1.47 -6.78 5.79
N VAL A 213 -1.72 -7.13 4.53
CA VAL A 213 -2.98 -7.77 4.11
C VAL A 213 -2.75 -9.25 3.84
N VAL A 214 -3.77 -10.06 4.13
CA VAL A 214 -3.82 -11.48 3.79
C VAL A 214 -5.01 -11.73 2.87
N TYR A 215 -4.77 -12.36 1.73
CA TYR A 215 -5.83 -12.74 0.80
C TYR A 215 -6.83 -13.72 1.44
N ASP A 216 -8.10 -13.34 1.54
CA ASP A 216 -9.15 -14.16 2.17
C ASP A 216 -10.53 -13.96 1.56
N LEU A 217 -10.97 -14.93 0.75
CA LEU A 217 -12.30 -14.98 0.13
C LEU A 217 -13.47 -15.06 1.13
N ASN A 218 -13.21 -15.44 2.39
CA ASN A 218 -14.25 -15.65 3.39
C ASN A 218 -14.31 -14.54 4.44
N ALA A 219 -13.45 -13.53 4.34
CA ALA A 219 -13.46 -12.42 5.29
C ALA A 219 -14.75 -11.60 5.13
N VAL A 220 -15.36 -11.18 6.25
CA VAL A 220 -16.63 -10.43 6.29
C VAL A 220 -16.57 -9.13 5.49
N TYR A 221 -15.37 -8.52 5.46
CA TYR A 221 -15.10 -7.26 4.80
C TYR A 221 -14.14 -7.40 3.61
N ALA A 222 -14.13 -8.56 2.95
CA ALA A 222 -13.10 -8.88 1.96
C ALA A 222 -13.10 -7.93 0.74
N HIS A 223 -14.24 -7.34 0.40
CA HIS A 223 -14.52 -6.63 -0.85
C HIS A 223 -14.49 -5.11 -0.68
N GLU A 224 -13.75 -4.60 0.31
CA GLU A 224 -13.75 -3.17 0.64
C GLU A 224 -12.44 -2.74 1.33
N PRO A 225 -12.09 -1.45 1.31
CA PRO A 225 -10.85 -0.94 1.90
C PRO A 225 -10.79 -1.14 3.42
N TYR A 226 -11.93 -1.28 4.11
CA TYR A 226 -11.94 -1.65 5.53
C TYR A 226 -11.33 -3.03 5.78
N GLY A 227 -11.58 -3.99 4.88
CA GLY A 227 -10.96 -5.31 4.94
C GLY A 227 -9.45 -5.23 4.89
N ALA A 228 -8.93 -4.55 3.87
CA ALA A 228 -7.51 -4.40 3.63
C ALA A 228 -6.80 -3.56 4.70
N LEU A 229 -7.24 -2.32 4.92
CA LEU A 229 -6.51 -1.36 5.76
C LEU A 229 -6.71 -1.56 7.26
N VAL A 230 -7.89 -2.04 7.68
CA VAL A 230 -8.23 -2.11 9.12
C VAL A 230 -8.13 -3.53 9.65
N THR A 231 -8.68 -4.51 8.92
CA THR A 231 -8.66 -5.91 9.39
C THR A 231 -7.50 -6.74 8.86
N GLY A 232 -6.76 -6.24 7.86
CA GLY A 232 -5.66 -6.94 7.20
C GLY A 232 -6.11 -8.18 6.42
N ARG A 233 -7.37 -8.23 5.96
CA ARG A 233 -7.93 -9.38 5.21
C ARG A 233 -8.84 -8.90 4.10
N ALA A 234 -8.47 -9.19 2.85
CA ALA A 234 -9.20 -8.72 1.69
C ALA A 234 -9.08 -9.67 0.49
N VAL A 235 -9.89 -9.45 -0.53
CA VAL A 235 -9.68 -9.94 -1.89
C VAL A 235 -9.29 -8.79 -2.80
N CYS A 236 -9.11 -9.07 -4.09
CA CYS A 236 -8.62 -8.09 -5.09
C CYS A 236 -9.30 -6.73 -5.03
N GLU A 237 -10.62 -6.68 -4.88
CA GLU A 237 -11.38 -5.44 -4.74
C GLU A 237 -10.92 -4.61 -3.52
N GLY A 238 -10.79 -5.22 -2.33
CA GLY A 238 -10.31 -4.53 -1.14
C GLY A 238 -8.86 -4.04 -1.26
N TYR A 239 -7.97 -4.81 -1.91
CA TYR A 239 -6.60 -4.38 -2.22
C TYR A 239 -6.59 -3.16 -3.14
N ALA A 240 -7.31 -3.23 -4.26
CA ALA A 240 -7.32 -2.19 -5.28
C ALA A 240 -7.93 -0.88 -4.75
N GLU A 241 -9.02 -0.97 -3.98
CA GLU A 241 -9.66 0.17 -3.33
C GLU A 241 -8.77 0.81 -2.25
N ALA A 242 -8.09 0.01 -1.43
CA ALA A 242 -7.12 0.51 -0.46
C ALA A 242 -5.93 1.20 -1.13
N PHE A 243 -5.38 0.60 -2.19
CA PHE A 243 -4.29 1.18 -2.97
C PHE A 243 -4.68 2.53 -3.57
N LYS A 244 -5.89 2.63 -4.14
CA LYS A 244 -6.42 3.91 -4.64
C LYS A 244 -6.50 4.97 -3.54
N LEU A 245 -7.06 4.65 -2.37
CA LEU A 245 -7.18 5.61 -1.27
C LEU A 245 -5.82 6.11 -0.78
N LEU A 246 -4.82 5.22 -0.71
CA LEU A 246 -3.44 5.60 -0.38
C LEU A 246 -2.80 6.45 -1.48
N CYS A 247 -3.03 6.15 -2.76
CA CYS A 247 -2.56 7.01 -3.86
C CYS A 247 -3.17 8.42 -3.82
N ASP A 248 -4.48 8.51 -3.55
CA ASP A 248 -5.22 9.77 -3.47
C ASP A 248 -4.64 10.67 -2.36
N ARG A 249 -4.18 10.09 -1.24
CA ARG A 249 -3.48 10.83 -0.16
C ARG A 249 -2.20 11.52 -0.63
N PHE A 250 -1.46 10.91 -1.56
CA PHE A 250 -0.22 11.48 -2.11
C PHE A 250 -0.44 12.18 -3.45
N ASN A 251 -1.70 12.47 -3.81
CA ASN A 251 -2.04 13.15 -5.06
C ASN A 251 -1.51 12.41 -6.31
N VAL A 252 -1.42 11.08 -6.26
CA VAL A 252 -1.02 10.24 -7.39
C VAL A 252 -2.28 9.85 -8.17
N PRO A 253 -2.40 10.21 -9.46
CA PRO A 253 -3.57 9.83 -10.26
C PRO A 253 -3.67 8.30 -10.35
N CYS A 254 -4.73 7.75 -9.77
CA CYS A 254 -4.98 6.32 -9.65
C CYS A 254 -6.46 6.01 -9.88
N THR A 255 -6.73 5.01 -10.71
CA THR A 255 -8.09 4.57 -11.05
C THR A 255 -8.25 3.06 -10.86
N LEU A 256 -9.45 2.63 -10.47
CA LEU A 256 -9.82 1.23 -10.30
C LEU A 256 -10.19 0.63 -11.64
N ILE A 257 -9.59 -0.50 -11.99
CA ILE A 257 -9.88 -1.25 -13.21
C ILE A 257 -10.56 -2.56 -12.81
N ILE A 258 -11.63 -2.90 -13.52
CA ILE A 258 -12.40 -4.13 -13.32
C ILE A 258 -12.25 -4.95 -14.59
N GLY A 259 -12.28 -6.27 -14.43
CA GLY A 259 -12.33 -7.17 -15.56
C GLY A 259 -12.03 -8.60 -15.16
N ASP A 260 -11.37 -9.31 -16.05
CA ASP A 260 -11.02 -10.71 -15.88
C ASP A 260 -9.51 -10.90 -15.67
N GLY A 261 -9.16 -11.55 -14.56
CA GLY A 261 -7.83 -12.08 -14.29
C GLY A 261 -7.65 -13.45 -14.93
N VAL A 262 -6.71 -13.57 -15.87
CA VAL A 262 -6.44 -14.79 -16.64
C VAL A 262 -5.09 -15.40 -16.25
N THR A 263 -5.18 -16.54 -15.59
CA THR A 263 -4.03 -17.40 -15.27
C THR A 263 -3.90 -18.54 -16.29
N SER A 264 -2.93 -19.44 -16.10
CA SER A 264 -2.80 -20.64 -16.94
C SER A 264 -3.93 -21.66 -16.73
N SER A 265 -4.66 -21.59 -15.60
CA SER A 265 -5.63 -22.61 -15.18
C SER A 265 -7.06 -22.08 -15.04
N LYS A 266 -7.25 -20.78 -14.86
CA LYS A 266 -8.57 -20.15 -14.64
C LYS A 266 -8.63 -18.72 -15.16
N THR A 267 -9.86 -18.32 -15.48
CA THR A 267 -10.28 -16.92 -15.65
C THR A 267 -11.31 -16.61 -14.58
N GLU A 268 -11.15 -15.50 -13.87
CA GLU A 268 -12.07 -15.05 -12.83
C GLU A 268 -12.19 -13.52 -12.80
N ALA A 269 -13.31 -13.02 -12.29
CA ALA A 269 -13.49 -11.60 -12.07
C ALA A 269 -12.40 -11.07 -11.13
N HIS A 270 -11.82 -9.93 -11.49
CA HIS A 270 -10.67 -9.35 -10.83
C HIS A 270 -10.74 -7.82 -10.83
N MET A 271 -9.98 -7.21 -9.92
CA MET A 271 -9.86 -5.75 -9.82
C MET A 271 -8.41 -5.37 -9.52
N TRP A 272 -7.91 -4.36 -10.21
CA TRP A 272 -6.54 -3.83 -10.06
C TRP A 272 -6.54 -2.31 -10.27
N ASN A 273 -5.36 -1.68 -10.34
CA ASN A 273 -5.23 -0.24 -10.48
C ASN A 273 -4.43 0.15 -11.71
N TYR A 274 -4.82 1.25 -12.36
CA TYR A 274 -3.94 2.01 -13.26
C TYR A 274 -3.50 3.30 -12.59
N VAL A 275 -2.22 3.64 -12.74
CA VAL A 275 -1.62 4.88 -12.23
C VAL A 275 -0.97 5.66 -13.34
N GLN A 276 -1.09 6.99 -13.29
CA GLN A 276 -0.39 7.87 -14.23
C GLN A 276 0.96 8.29 -13.65
N MET A 277 2.04 8.12 -14.40
CA MET A 277 3.37 8.58 -14.01
C MET A 277 3.67 10.00 -14.55
N GLU A 278 4.79 10.59 -14.13
CA GLU A 278 5.19 11.96 -14.46
C GLU A 278 5.37 12.21 -15.96
N ASN A 279 5.60 11.14 -16.74
CA ASN A 279 5.64 11.20 -18.20
C ASN A 279 4.25 11.31 -18.86
N GLY A 280 3.17 11.42 -18.07
CA GLY A 280 1.79 11.55 -18.53
C GLY A 280 1.15 10.23 -18.98
N LYS A 281 1.85 9.10 -18.87
CA LYS A 281 1.38 7.78 -19.32
C LYS A 281 0.87 6.92 -18.17
N TRP A 282 0.02 5.97 -18.50
CA TRP A 282 -0.62 5.06 -17.54
C TRP A 282 0.06 3.70 -17.50
N TYR A 283 0.12 3.13 -16.30
CA TYR A 283 0.77 1.86 -15.99
C TYR A 283 -0.09 1.03 -15.03
N GLY A 284 -0.07 -0.29 -15.21
CA GLY A 284 -0.76 -1.25 -14.37
C GLY A 284 -0.06 -1.48 -13.05
N ILE A 285 -0.85 -1.65 -11.98
CA ILE A 285 -0.44 -2.14 -10.67
C ILE A 285 -1.47 -3.16 -10.21
N ASP A 286 -1.04 -4.38 -9.94
CA ASP A 286 -1.82 -5.40 -9.25
C ASP A 286 -1.09 -5.87 -7.98
N VAL A 287 -1.41 -5.19 -6.88
CA VAL A 287 -0.88 -5.52 -5.55
C VAL A 287 -1.31 -6.93 -5.11
N THR A 288 -2.50 -7.37 -5.52
CA THR A 288 -3.06 -8.66 -5.07
C THR A 288 -2.26 -9.83 -5.63
N TRP A 289 -1.91 -9.76 -6.92
CA TRP A 289 -1.09 -10.80 -7.52
C TRP A 289 0.38 -10.66 -7.13
N ASP A 290 0.91 -9.46 -6.92
CA ASP A 290 2.28 -9.29 -6.43
C ASP A 290 2.47 -9.69 -4.94
N ASP A 291 1.38 -9.74 -4.15
CA ASP A 291 1.34 -10.28 -2.78
C ASP A 291 1.45 -11.82 -2.76
N GLN A 292 2.70 -12.30 -2.85
CA GLN A 292 3.06 -13.71 -2.73
C GLN A 292 3.86 -13.95 -1.44
N SER A 293 4.30 -15.19 -1.20
CA SER A 293 5.17 -15.53 -0.04
C SER A 293 6.46 -14.68 0.05
N ILE A 294 6.87 -14.09 -1.06
CA ILE A 294 7.81 -12.99 -1.16
C ILE A 294 7.13 -11.94 -2.04
N ILE A 295 7.15 -10.68 -1.62
CA ILE A 295 6.62 -9.56 -2.41
C ILE A 295 7.25 -9.58 -3.81
N ARG A 296 6.40 -9.61 -4.83
CA ARG A 296 6.79 -9.54 -6.23
C ARG A 296 6.61 -8.12 -6.77
N TYR A 297 7.08 -7.92 -7.99
CA TYR A 297 6.97 -6.65 -8.71
C TYR A 297 6.74 -6.90 -10.21
N ASP A 298 6.14 -8.04 -10.54
CA ASP A 298 5.87 -8.44 -11.92
C ASP A 298 4.75 -7.54 -12.50
N TYR A 299 3.81 -7.16 -11.65
CA TYR A 299 2.68 -6.31 -11.98
C TYR A 299 2.83 -4.87 -11.46
N PHE A 300 3.90 -4.55 -10.74
CA PHE A 300 4.23 -3.18 -10.33
C PHE A 300 4.68 -2.31 -11.52
N LEU A 301 3.92 -1.25 -11.80
CA LEU A 301 4.14 -0.28 -12.89
C LEU A 301 4.32 -0.93 -14.27
N ALA A 302 3.54 -1.98 -14.51
CA ALA A 302 3.55 -2.74 -15.76
C ALA A 302 2.99 -1.93 -16.93
N GLY A 303 3.59 -2.09 -18.11
CA GLY A 303 2.95 -1.70 -19.36
C GLY A 303 2.13 -2.86 -19.93
N ALA A 304 1.34 -2.58 -20.96
CA ALA A 304 0.47 -3.56 -21.61
C ALA A 304 1.21 -4.83 -22.08
N ASP A 305 2.48 -4.69 -22.50
CA ASP A 305 3.32 -5.77 -23.03
C ASP A 305 4.29 -6.35 -21.98
N THR A 306 4.25 -5.88 -20.73
CA THR A 306 5.10 -6.42 -19.65
C THR A 306 4.77 -7.89 -19.42
N VAL A 307 5.77 -8.76 -19.52
CA VAL A 307 5.63 -10.20 -19.25
C VAL A 307 5.91 -10.48 -17.78
N ALA A 308 4.95 -11.08 -17.09
CA ALA A 308 5.06 -11.47 -15.69
C ALA A 308 5.75 -12.83 -15.55
N THR A 309 7.08 -12.81 -15.47
CA THR A 309 7.94 -14.01 -15.51
C THR A 309 7.61 -15.05 -14.45
N TYR A 310 7.13 -14.64 -13.27
CA TYR A 310 6.75 -15.57 -12.20
C TYR A 310 5.34 -16.14 -12.34
N PHE A 311 4.49 -15.51 -13.15
CA PHE A 311 3.08 -15.87 -13.32
C PHE A 311 2.80 -16.54 -14.68
N GLY A 312 3.83 -16.66 -15.52
CA GLY A 312 3.79 -17.38 -16.78
C GLY A 312 4.41 -16.59 -17.93
N THR A 313 3.84 -16.74 -19.12
CA THR A 313 4.34 -16.09 -20.34
C THR A 313 3.37 -15.05 -20.91
N LYS A 314 2.28 -14.76 -20.19
CA LYS A 314 1.30 -13.75 -20.59
C LYS A 314 1.86 -12.35 -20.34
N THR A 315 1.57 -11.43 -21.26
CA THR A 315 1.75 -10.00 -21.00
C THR A 315 0.66 -9.51 -20.03
N PHE A 316 0.86 -8.31 -19.45
CA PHE A 316 -0.13 -7.67 -18.57
C PHE A 316 -1.52 -7.64 -19.22
N SER A 317 -1.61 -7.15 -20.47
CA SER A 317 -2.88 -7.07 -21.22
C SER A 317 -3.49 -8.43 -21.58
N GLN A 318 -2.71 -9.52 -21.53
CA GLN A 318 -3.19 -10.89 -21.78
C GLN A 318 -3.63 -11.61 -20.49
N SER A 319 -3.20 -11.12 -19.33
CA SER A 319 -3.58 -11.63 -18.02
C SER A 319 -4.59 -10.74 -17.29
N HIS A 320 -4.72 -9.48 -17.66
CA HIS A 320 -5.67 -8.51 -17.12
C HIS A 320 -6.54 -7.98 -18.26
N ILE A 321 -7.70 -8.61 -18.46
CA ILE A 321 -8.63 -8.23 -19.54
C ILE A 321 -9.64 -7.25 -18.95
N GLU A 322 -9.54 -6.00 -19.35
CA GLU A 322 -10.43 -4.90 -18.97
C GLU A 322 -11.91 -5.18 -19.31
N ASP A 323 -12.82 -4.86 -18.38
CA ASP A 323 -14.28 -4.82 -18.59
C ASP A 323 -14.88 -3.54 -17.99
N GLY A 324 -15.20 -2.58 -18.86
CA GLY A 324 -15.83 -1.31 -18.50
C GLY A 324 -17.28 -1.40 -18.01
N THR A 325 -17.87 -2.60 -17.97
CA THR A 325 -19.26 -2.84 -17.54
C THR A 325 -19.33 -3.24 -16.06
N PHE A 326 -19.45 -2.26 -15.17
CA PHE A 326 -19.33 -2.51 -13.72
C PHE A 326 -20.49 -3.29 -13.09
N SER A 327 -21.59 -3.48 -13.82
CA SER A 327 -22.76 -4.23 -13.36
C SER A 327 -23.43 -4.94 -14.54
N SER A 328 -23.94 -6.15 -14.33
CA SER A 328 -24.70 -6.87 -15.35
C SER A 328 -25.90 -6.03 -15.82
N GLY A 329 -25.92 -5.68 -17.11
CA GLY A 329 -26.97 -4.82 -17.67
C GLY A 329 -26.72 -3.32 -17.49
N SER A 330 -25.48 -2.91 -17.23
CA SER A 330 -25.07 -1.50 -17.18
C SER A 330 -25.53 -0.75 -18.43
N SER A 331 -26.12 0.42 -18.23
CA SER A 331 -26.51 1.35 -19.28
C SER A 331 -25.35 2.14 -19.88
N MET A 332 -24.12 1.89 -19.40
CA MET A 332 -22.90 2.53 -19.86
C MET A 332 -21.70 1.60 -19.71
N GLU A 333 -20.82 1.62 -20.70
CA GLU A 333 -19.48 1.01 -20.66
C GLU A 333 -18.46 2.13 -20.48
N PHE A 334 -17.72 2.09 -19.37
CA PHE A 334 -16.69 3.08 -19.08
C PHE A 334 -15.41 2.74 -19.83
N VAL A 335 -14.76 3.76 -20.35
CA VAL A 335 -13.46 3.64 -21.01
C VAL A 335 -12.35 3.78 -19.97
N TYR A 336 -11.34 2.94 -20.04
CA TYR A 336 -10.14 3.02 -19.20
C TYR A 336 -9.02 3.82 -19.85
N PRO A 337 -8.04 4.31 -19.06
CA PRO A 337 -6.84 4.93 -19.62
C PRO A 337 -6.03 3.94 -20.47
N VAL A 338 -5.47 4.41 -21.59
CA VAL A 338 -4.59 3.60 -22.43
C VAL A 338 -3.25 3.37 -21.72
N LEU A 339 -2.93 2.10 -21.45
CA LEU A 339 -1.64 1.70 -20.90
C LEU A 339 -0.49 2.02 -21.87
N ASN A 340 0.65 2.46 -21.32
CA ASN A 340 1.92 2.43 -22.05
C ASN A 340 2.28 0.97 -22.38
N SER A 341 2.89 0.72 -23.53
CA SER A 341 3.26 -0.65 -23.94
C SER A 341 4.31 -1.27 -23.02
N THR A 342 5.38 -0.53 -22.72
CA THR A 342 6.49 -1.01 -21.90
C THR A 342 6.27 -0.71 -20.41
N LYS A 343 6.91 -1.50 -19.53
CA LYS A 343 7.02 -1.19 -18.10
C LYS A 343 7.54 0.24 -17.87
N TYR A 344 7.11 0.88 -16.79
CA TYR A 344 7.77 2.11 -16.34
C TYR A 344 9.12 1.73 -15.74
N GLU A 345 10.18 2.20 -16.37
CA GLU A 345 11.50 2.18 -15.75
C GLU A 345 11.67 3.51 -15.02
N GLN A 346 12.04 3.46 -13.74
CA GLN A 346 12.40 4.66 -13.01
C GLN A 346 13.51 5.35 -13.80
N PRO A 347 13.33 6.62 -14.21
CA PRO A 347 14.39 7.35 -14.88
C PRO A 347 15.62 7.26 -14.01
N ILE A 348 16.75 6.84 -14.59
CA ILE A 348 18.05 7.03 -13.95
C ILE A 348 18.27 8.54 -14.00
N VAL A 349 17.71 9.24 -13.02
CA VAL A 349 18.08 10.62 -12.76
C VAL A 349 19.48 10.50 -12.19
N ASP A 350 20.49 10.85 -12.97
CA ASP A 350 21.81 11.08 -12.40
C ASP A 350 21.61 12.19 -11.36
N PRO A 351 21.67 11.87 -10.06
CA PRO A 351 21.45 12.90 -9.05
C PRO A 351 22.58 13.95 -9.10
N CYS A 352 23.64 13.68 -9.88
CA CYS A 352 24.75 14.58 -10.21
C CYS A 352 24.67 15.13 -11.65
N GLU A 353 23.47 15.25 -12.26
CA GLU A 353 23.31 15.83 -13.62
C GLU A 353 23.99 17.21 -13.77
N ASN A 354 24.12 17.96 -12.67
CA ASN A 354 24.84 19.24 -12.59
C ASN A 354 26.32 19.12 -12.17
N GLY A 355 26.89 17.92 -12.26
CA GLY A 355 28.25 17.58 -11.84
C GLY A 355 28.35 17.06 -10.40
N HIS A 356 29.46 16.40 -10.11
CA HIS A 356 29.75 15.88 -8.77
C HIS A 356 30.38 16.95 -7.87
N THR A 357 29.84 17.11 -6.66
CA THR A 357 30.46 17.93 -5.61
C THR A 357 31.22 17.03 -4.63
N PRO A 358 32.55 17.17 -4.48
CA PRO A 358 33.32 16.41 -3.49
C PRO A 358 32.91 16.81 -2.07
N GLY A 359 32.64 15.81 -1.24
CA GLY A 359 32.45 15.97 0.20
C GLY A 359 33.78 16.05 0.96
N GLU A 360 33.68 15.91 2.28
CA GLU A 360 34.84 15.86 3.16
C GLU A 360 35.60 14.53 3.02
N TRP A 361 36.87 14.53 3.44
CA TRP A 361 37.67 13.31 3.49
C TRP A 361 37.11 12.32 4.53
N GLU A 362 36.89 11.08 4.10
CA GLU A 362 36.47 9.95 4.93
C GLU A 362 37.54 8.86 4.85
N VAL A 363 38.02 8.35 6.00
CA VAL A 363 38.91 7.19 6.05
C VAL A 363 38.08 5.93 5.81
N THR A 364 38.31 5.24 4.70
CA THR A 364 37.62 3.99 4.34
C THR A 364 38.42 2.75 4.68
N LEU A 365 39.74 2.90 4.86
CA LEU A 365 40.63 1.85 5.34
C LEU A 365 41.64 2.49 6.30
N GLU A 366 41.64 2.06 7.55
CA GLU A 366 42.64 2.52 8.52
C GLU A 366 44.02 1.95 8.16
N PRO A 367 45.10 2.75 8.23
CA PRO A 367 46.45 2.20 8.04
C PRO A 367 46.79 1.20 9.15
N THR A 368 47.46 0.12 8.78
CA THR A 368 48.00 -0.87 9.73
C THR A 368 49.52 -0.78 9.77
N TYR A 369 50.20 -1.60 10.58
CA TYR A 369 51.66 -1.67 10.55
C TYR A 369 52.23 -2.38 9.31
N THR A 370 51.39 -3.16 8.62
CA THR A 370 51.78 -3.97 7.46
C THR A 370 51.28 -3.39 6.13
N GLU A 371 50.15 -2.68 6.15
CA GLU A 371 49.45 -2.19 4.96
C GLU A 371 49.08 -0.71 5.10
N ASP A 372 49.15 0.04 4.00
CA ASP A 372 48.69 1.42 3.94
C ASP A 372 47.17 1.51 4.09
N GLY A 373 46.68 2.61 4.66
CA GLY A 373 45.27 2.96 4.72
C GLY A 373 44.80 3.73 3.47
N LEU A 374 43.51 4.07 3.45
CA LEU A 374 42.87 4.80 2.35
C LEU A 374 41.85 5.78 2.92
N LYS A 375 41.93 7.04 2.49
CA LYS A 375 40.84 8.01 2.61
C LYS A 375 40.31 8.40 1.23
N VAL A 376 39.04 8.74 1.16
CA VAL A 376 38.34 9.14 -0.06
C VAL A 376 37.51 10.39 0.16
N LYS A 377 37.29 11.18 -0.90
CA LYS A 377 36.16 12.13 -0.95
C LYS A 377 35.08 11.52 -1.81
N LYS A 378 33.90 11.35 -1.22
CA LYS A 378 32.70 10.88 -1.94
C LYS A 378 31.89 12.07 -2.41
N CYS A 379 31.15 11.90 -3.51
CA CYS A 379 30.18 12.88 -3.95
C CYS A 379 29.12 13.08 -2.85
N THR A 380 28.82 14.33 -2.50
CA THR A 380 27.81 14.65 -1.46
C THR A 380 26.39 14.24 -1.85
N VAL A 381 26.16 13.92 -3.12
CA VAL A 381 24.84 13.56 -3.64
C VAL A 381 24.73 12.06 -3.92
N CYS A 382 25.60 11.47 -4.74
CA CYS A 382 25.51 10.05 -5.12
C CYS A 382 26.44 9.11 -4.32
N GLY A 383 27.40 9.65 -3.55
CA GLY A 383 28.36 8.83 -2.80
C GLY A 383 29.51 8.23 -3.62
N GLU A 384 29.59 8.50 -4.93
CA GLU A 384 30.70 8.06 -5.79
C GLU A 384 32.04 8.62 -5.31
N VAL A 385 33.10 7.80 -5.33
CA VAL A 385 34.45 8.23 -4.94
C VAL A 385 35.03 9.12 -6.03
N LEU A 386 35.22 10.40 -5.73
CA LEU A 386 35.76 11.40 -6.66
C LEU A 386 37.28 11.56 -6.51
N GLU A 387 37.77 11.45 -5.28
CA GLU A 387 39.19 11.53 -4.95
C GLU A 387 39.55 10.44 -3.94
N SER A 388 40.77 9.93 -4.02
CA SER A 388 41.32 8.97 -3.07
C SER A 388 42.78 9.29 -2.75
N GLU A 389 43.18 9.14 -1.50
CA GLU A 389 44.55 9.34 -1.04
C GLU A 389 44.96 8.20 -0.10
N VAL A 390 46.16 7.68 -0.31
CA VAL A 390 46.75 6.61 0.51
C VAL A 390 47.25 7.21 1.83
N ILE A 391 46.89 6.58 2.94
CA ILE A 391 47.40 6.92 4.27
C ILE A 391 48.58 5.98 4.53
N PRO A 392 49.81 6.47 4.72
CA PRO A 392 50.96 5.59 4.94
C PRO A 392 50.74 4.66 6.13
N LYS A 393 51.18 3.40 6.00
CA LYS A 393 51.19 2.41 7.06
C LYS A 393 51.83 2.94 8.35
N LEU A 394 51.31 2.48 9.47
CA LEU A 394 51.78 2.85 10.80
C LEU A 394 53.21 2.34 11.01
N VAL A 395 54.01 3.10 11.76
CA VAL A 395 55.38 2.73 12.12
C VAL A 395 55.34 2.06 13.48
N LEU A 396 55.77 0.79 13.56
CA LEU A 396 55.83 0.04 14.81
C LEU A 396 56.63 0.84 15.85
N PRO A 397 56.09 1.06 17.07
CA PRO A 397 56.89 1.52 18.19
C PRO A 397 57.99 0.48 18.44
N SER A 398 59.25 0.91 18.46
CA SER A 398 60.36 0.04 18.81
C SER A 398 60.25 -0.40 20.28
N GLY A 399 60.09 -1.71 20.52
CA GLY A 399 60.13 -2.32 21.86
C GLY A 399 59.20 -3.53 21.97
N ASP A 400 59.79 -4.70 22.18
CA ASP A 400 59.23 -6.02 21.87
C ASP A 400 58.06 -6.48 22.77
N ALA A 401 56.99 -6.93 22.11
CA ALA A 401 56.54 -8.31 22.17
C ALA A 401 55.73 -8.62 20.90
N GLU A 402 56.17 -9.63 20.16
CA GLU A 402 55.53 -10.03 18.91
C GLU A 402 54.50 -11.13 19.21
N LEU A 403 53.32 -11.02 18.57
CA LEU A 403 52.43 -12.17 18.48
C LEU A 403 53.18 -13.32 17.82
N VAL A 404 52.92 -14.55 18.24
CA VAL A 404 53.58 -15.72 17.64
C VAL A 404 53.32 -15.75 16.13
N THR A 405 54.30 -16.22 15.36
CA THR A 405 54.16 -16.32 13.90
C THR A 405 52.97 -17.23 13.56
N GLY A 406 51.95 -16.65 12.90
CA GLY A 406 50.72 -17.36 12.52
C GLY A 406 49.52 -17.08 13.42
N SER A 407 49.63 -16.20 14.43
CA SER A 407 48.48 -15.74 15.21
C SER A 407 47.48 -15.00 14.31
N GLU A 408 46.19 -15.26 14.52
CA GLU A 408 45.09 -14.53 13.88
C GLU A 408 44.70 -13.25 14.65
N LEU A 409 45.34 -12.99 15.80
CA LEU A 409 45.10 -11.79 16.58
C LEU A 409 45.67 -10.54 15.89
N ILE A 410 44.99 -9.42 16.07
CA ILE A 410 45.35 -8.15 15.44
C ILE A 410 45.60 -7.12 16.54
N ILE A 411 46.79 -6.53 16.55
CA ILE A 411 47.11 -5.36 17.38
C ILE A 411 46.91 -4.11 16.53
N ASN A 412 45.97 -3.25 16.91
CA ASN A 412 45.70 -1.99 16.22
C ASN A 412 45.41 -0.87 17.23
N SER A 413 46.20 0.21 17.19
CA SER A 413 45.96 1.44 17.96
C SER A 413 45.79 1.21 19.47
N GLY A 414 46.60 0.32 20.05
CA GLY A 414 46.53 -0.03 21.48
C GLY A 414 45.39 -1.01 21.82
N LEU A 415 44.72 -1.60 20.82
CA LEU A 415 43.70 -2.63 20.99
C LEU A 415 44.23 -3.99 20.55
N LEU A 416 43.77 -5.04 21.23
CA LEU A 416 43.93 -6.43 20.82
C LEU A 416 42.58 -6.96 20.33
N LEU A 417 42.52 -7.33 19.05
CA LEU A 417 41.32 -7.73 18.32
C LEU A 417 41.46 -9.17 17.79
N GLY A 418 40.36 -9.76 17.34
CA GLY A 418 40.35 -11.09 16.70
C GLY A 418 40.01 -12.25 17.63
N LEU A 419 39.78 -11.99 18.92
CA LEU A 419 39.33 -13.01 19.87
C LEU A 419 37.86 -13.38 19.67
N SER A 420 37.54 -14.66 19.89
CA SER A 420 36.17 -15.14 20.04
C SER A 420 35.67 -15.06 21.49
N ASP A 421 34.40 -15.39 21.73
CA ASP A 421 33.90 -15.51 23.09
C ASP A 421 34.45 -16.78 23.75
N LYS A 422 34.48 -16.78 25.09
CA LYS A 422 34.95 -17.87 25.97
C LYS A 422 36.45 -18.17 25.88
N VAL A 423 37.27 -17.26 25.36
CA VAL A 423 38.73 -17.39 25.40
C VAL A 423 39.21 -17.29 26.85
N THR A 424 40.07 -18.20 27.27
CA THR A 424 40.72 -18.19 28.59
C THR A 424 42.06 -17.49 28.53
N LEU A 425 42.57 -17.01 29.68
CA LEU A 425 43.90 -16.42 29.75
C LEU A 425 44.98 -17.39 29.24
N LEU A 426 44.90 -18.68 29.58
CA LEU A 426 45.88 -19.67 29.12
C LEU A 426 45.97 -19.74 27.59
N SER A 427 44.82 -19.70 26.90
CA SER A 427 44.76 -19.71 25.45
C SER A 427 45.23 -18.39 24.84
N LEU A 428 45.04 -17.26 25.54
CA LEU A 428 45.54 -15.98 25.08
C LEU A 428 47.07 -15.91 25.23
N THR A 429 47.63 -16.42 26.33
CA THR A 429 49.07 -16.43 26.57
C THR A 429 49.82 -17.22 25.50
N SER A 430 49.25 -18.28 24.94
CA SER A 430 49.88 -19.03 23.84
C SER A 430 49.98 -18.26 22.52
N GLU A 431 49.30 -17.12 22.38
CA GLU A 431 49.34 -16.26 21.19
C GLU A 431 50.50 -15.24 21.23
N PHE A 432 51.24 -15.14 22.35
CA PHE A 432 52.34 -14.20 22.52
C PHE A 432 53.69 -14.91 22.63
N ASP A 433 54.73 -14.35 22.00
CA ASP A 433 56.11 -14.78 22.18
C ASP A 433 56.70 -14.12 23.45
N GLY A 434 56.20 -14.52 24.63
CA GLY A 434 56.64 -14.01 25.92
C GLY A 434 55.60 -14.10 27.03
N ASP A 435 56.01 -13.79 28.27
CA ASP A 435 55.11 -13.74 29.42
C ASP A 435 54.23 -12.48 29.35
N ILE A 436 52.90 -12.69 29.43
CA ILE A 436 51.92 -11.61 29.53
C ILE A 436 51.23 -11.63 30.90
N SER A 437 50.70 -10.49 31.33
CA SER A 437 49.77 -10.44 32.45
C SER A 437 48.52 -9.70 32.05
N VAL A 438 47.34 -10.17 32.46
CA VAL A 438 46.07 -9.59 32.04
C VAL A 438 45.26 -9.15 33.25
N LYS A 439 44.74 -7.93 33.21
CA LYS A 439 43.80 -7.40 34.19
C LYS A 439 42.42 -7.27 33.56
N SER A 440 41.37 -7.71 34.23
CA SER A 440 39.99 -7.48 33.80
C SER A 440 39.68 -5.97 33.71
N SER A 441 38.55 -5.63 33.08
CA SER A 441 38.01 -4.26 33.07
C SER A 441 37.73 -3.68 34.47
N THR A 442 37.63 -4.54 35.50
CA THR A 442 37.47 -4.15 36.91
C THR A 442 38.79 -4.10 37.69
N GLY A 443 39.92 -4.41 37.05
CA GLY A 443 41.26 -4.40 37.63
C GLY A 443 41.67 -5.70 38.34
N LYS A 444 40.86 -6.77 38.25
CA LYS A 444 41.24 -8.10 38.77
C LYS A 444 42.35 -8.68 37.89
N ILE A 445 43.46 -9.11 38.49
CA ILE A 445 44.46 -9.91 37.77
C ILE A 445 43.83 -11.27 37.44
N LEU A 446 43.89 -11.65 36.17
CA LEU A 446 43.31 -12.91 35.68
C LEU A 446 44.27 -14.08 35.90
N GLU A 447 43.72 -15.25 36.17
CA GLU A 447 44.43 -16.53 36.24
C GLU A 447 44.14 -17.37 34.97
N ASP A 448 44.91 -18.43 34.73
CA ASP A 448 44.90 -19.23 33.48
C ASP A 448 43.50 -19.68 33.01
N ASP A 449 42.63 -20.05 33.96
CA ASP A 449 41.26 -20.52 33.70
C ASP A 449 40.21 -19.39 33.64
N ASP A 450 40.58 -18.16 33.96
CA ASP A 450 39.67 -17.01 33.84
C ASP A 450 39.43 -16.67 32.36
N THR A 451 38.20 -16.27 32.04
CA THR A 451 37.87 -15.77 30.70
C THR A 451 38.32 -14.33 30.52
N VAL A 452 38.83 -14.02 29.33
CA VAL A 452 39.17 -12.65 28.93
C VAL A 452 37.97 -12.02 28.25
N GLY A 453 37.69 -10.75 28.58
CA GLY A 453 36.54 -10.03 28.08
C GLY A 453 36.91 -8.63 27.59
N THR A 454 35.98 -7.99 26.89
CA THR A 454 36.15 -6.62 26.39
C THR A 454 36.48 -5.65 27.53
N GLY A 455 37.52 -4.84 27.32
CA GLY A 455 38.02 -3.89 28.29
C GLY A 455 39.05 -4.47 29.26
N ALA A 456 39.38 -5.76 29.19
CA ALA A 456 40.57 -6.30 29.85
C ALA A 456 41.84 -5.70 29.23
N VAL A 457 42.87 -5.52 30.04
CA VAL A 457 44.15 -4.92 29.66
C VAL A 457 45.23 -5.99 29.74
N VAL A 458 45.89 -6.23 28.61
CA VAL A 458 47.07 -7.08 28.50
C VAL A 458 48.30 -6.21 28.70
N ASP A 459 49.07 -6.50 29.73
CA ASP A 459 50.39 -5.91 29.97
C ASP A 459 51.45 -6.85 29.38
N VAL A 460 52.21 -6.33 28.41
CA VAL A 460 53.34 -7.05 27.80
C VAL A 460 54.59 -6.18 27.94
N GLY A 461 55.44 -6.51 28.91
CA GLY A 461 56.58 -5.67 29.28
C GLY A 461 56.14 -4.27 29.71
N SER A 462 56.47 -3.26 28.91
CA SER A 462 56.10 -1.85 29.15
C SER A 462 54.91 -1.35 28.31
N ILE A 463 54.32 -2.20 27.48
CA ILE A 463 53.22 -1.86 26.58
C ILE A 463 51.94 -2.47 27.11
N THR A 464 50.83 -1.76 26.95
CA THR A 464 49.51 -2.24 27.34
C THR A 464 48.55 -2.22 26.16
N TYR A 465 47.75 -3.27 26.03
CA TYR A 465 46.72 -3.41 25.00
C TYR A 465 45.36 -3.62 25.64
N THR A 466 44.32 -2.99 25.10
CA THR A 466 42.94 -3.23 25.55
C THR A 466 42.24 -4.25 24.66
N ILE A 467 41.73 -5.32 25.24
CA ILE A 467 41.00 -6.38 24.53
C ILE A 467 39.64 -5.85 24.07
N VAL A 468 39.26 -6.15 22.83
CA VAL A 468 37.90 -5.98 22.33
C VAL A 468 37.45 -7.28 21.67
N ILE A 469 36.39 -7.88 22.22
CA ILE A 469 35.75 -9.08 21.69
C ILE A 469 34.42 -8.66 21.08
N LEU A 470 34.22 -8.93 19.79
CA LEU A 470 32.98 -8.59 19.10
C LEU A 470 31.79 -9.26 19.79
N GLY A 471 30.79 -8.48 20.15
CA GLY A 471 29.58 -8.96 20.81
C GLY A 471 29.64 -9.09 22.33
N ASP A 472 30.81 -9.07 22.97
CA ASP A 472 30.95 -9.03 24.42
C ASP A 472 31.02 -7.56 24.88
N VAL A 473 29.87 -6.94 25.08
CA VAL A 473 29.75 -5.51 25.41
C VAL A 473 29.78 -5.29 26.92
N ASP A 474 29.37 -6.30 27.68
CA ASP A 474 29.41 -6.25 29.13
C ASP A 474 30.79 -6.62 29.72
N GLY A 475 31.70 -7.10 28.87
CA GLY A 475 33.10 -7.39 29.21
C GLY A 475 33.28 -8.67 30.02
N SER A 476 32.31 -9.58 29.97
CA SER A 476 32.33 -10.84 30.70
C SER A 476 33.15 -11.93 30.00
N GLY A 477 33.56 -11.72 28.75
CA GLY A 477 34.20 -12.73 27.93
C GLY A 477 33.24 -13.77 27.37
N THR A 478 31.92 -13.67 27.63
CA THR A 478 30.91 -14.60 27.10
C THR A 478 29.72 -13.84 26.54
N ILE A 479 29.37 -14.11 25.28
CA ILE A 479 28.21 -13.46 24.66
C ILE A 479 26.92 -14.03 25.24
N SER A 480 26.09 -13.14 25.80
CA SER A 480 24.88 -13.50 26.51
C SER A 480 23.69 -12.60 26.16
N SER A 481 22.56 -12.86 26.82
CA SER A 481 21.37 -12.00 26.74
C SER A 481 21.62 -10.59 27.29
N LYS A 482 22.63 -10.41 28.15
CA LYS A 482 23.00 -9.11 28.72
C LYS A 482 23.65 -8.22 27.67
N ASP A 483 24.53 -8.75 26.84
CA ASP A 483 25.15 -8.03 25.71
C ASP A 483 24.11 -7.59 24.71
N TYR A 484 23.23 -8.52 24.31
CA TYR A 484 22.08 -8.20 23.46
C TYR A 484 21.25 -7.04 24.01
N LEU A 485 20.96 -7.05 25.32
CA LEU A 485 20.17 -5.98 25.93
C LEU A 485 20.93 -4.65 25.94
N MET A 486 22.24 -4.65 26.19
CA MET A 486 23.06 -3.45 26.15
C MET A 486 23.12 -2.83 24.76
N ILE A 487 23.36 -3.64 23.72
CA ILE A 487 23.39 -3.19 22.32
C ILE A 487 22.03 -2.67 21.88
N LYS A 488 20.94 -3.40 22.20
CA LYS A 488 19.58 -2.97 21.90
C LYS A 488 19.25 -1.63 22.58
N ARG A 489 19.64 -1.46 23.84
CA ARG A 489 19.42 -0.21 24.57
C ARG A 489 20.25 0.95 24.01
N ALA A 490 21.47 0.67 23.56
CA ALA A 490 22.33 1.65 22.88
C ALA A 490 21.73 2.08 21.54
N PHE A 491 21.25 1.14 20.73
CA PHE A 491 20.51 1.42 19.49
C PHE A 491 19.27 2.28 19.73
N LEU A 492 18.49 1.98 20.78
CA LEU A 492 17.31 2.75 21.18
C LEU A 492 17.64 4.09 21.87
N GLY A 493 18.93 4.43 22.05
CA GLY A 493 19.35 5.67 22.71
C GLY A 493 19.10 5.71 24.23
N THR A 494 18.84 4.56 24.85
CA THR A 494 18.52 4.42 26.29
C THR A 494 19.71 3.97 27.16
N LEU A 495 20.88 3.78 26.55
CA LEU A 495 22.14 3.46 27.20
C LEU A 495 23.30 4.06 26.39
N ALA A 496 24.19 4.80 27.03
CA ALA A 496 25.44 5.24 26.42
C ALA A 496 26.53 4.18 26.67
N LEU A 497 27.23 3.78 25.61
CA LEU A 497 28.36 2.84 25.67
C LEU A 497 29.69 3.61 25.67
N THR A 498 30.71 3.04 26.32
CA THR A 498 32.09 3.56 26.19
C THR A 498 32.63 3.31 24.79
N GLU A 499 33.75 3.94 24.44
CA GLU A 499 34.39 3.74 23.13
C GLU A 499 34.75 2.26 22.88
N THR A 500 35.31 1.58 23.88
CA THR A 500 35.64 0.15 23.80
C THR A 500 34.39 -0.70 23.63
N GLN A 501 33.31 -0.36 24.33
CA GLN A 501 32.03 -1.07 24.21
C GLN A 501 31.35 -0.83 22.86
N LEU A 502 31.48 0.36 22.27
CA LEU A 502 30.99 0.65 20.93
C LEU A 502 31.70 -0.23 19.90
N LYS A 503 33.02 -0.38 20.00
CA LYS A 503 33.81 -1.26 19.12
C LYS A 503 33.35 -2.72 19.23
N ALA A 504 33.05 -3.20 20.43
CA ALA A 504 32.47 -4.55 20.61
C ALA A 504 31.04 -4.66 20.07
N ALA A 505 30.23 -3.60 20.14
CA ALA A 505 28.82 -3.61 19.76
C ALA A 505 28.57 -3.52 18.24
N CYS A 506 29.47 -2.89 17.47
CA CYS A 506 29.28 -2.58 16.05
C CYS A 506 29.83 -3.67 15.10
N ILE A 507 29.19 -4.83 15.10
CA ILE A 507 29.62 -6.01 14.32
C ILE A 507 29.60 -5.76 12.81
N GLY A 508 28.70 -4.90 12.32
CA GLY A 508 28.62 -4.49 10.92
C GLY A 508 29.64 -3.43 10.48
N GLY A 509 30.57 -3.01 11.35
CA GLY A 509 31.58 -1.98 11.03
C GLY A 509 31.05 -0.54 11.02
N ALA A 510 29.81 -0.31 11.47
CA ALA A 510 29.23 1.03 11.59
C ALA A 510 29.77 1.79 12.82
N ASN A 511 29.68 3.12 12.80
CA ASN A 511 30.10 3.96 13.94
C ASN A 511 29.15 3.89 15.16
N LYS A 512 27.97 3.29 14.99
CA LYS A 512 26.96 3.10 16.06
C LYS A 512 26.26 1.76 15.87
N PRO A 513 25.79 1.12 16.95
CA PRO A 513 25.04 -0.13 16.84
C PRO A 513 23.76 0.05 16.02
N THR A 514 23.49 -0.90 15.14
CA THR A 514 22.32 -0.96 14.27
C THR A 514 21.33 -2.03 14.73
N SER A 515 20.17 -2.10 14.08
CA SER A 515 19.21 -3.19 14.30
C SER A 515 19.77 -4.57 13.95
N LEU A 516 20.68 -4.62 12.97
CA LEU A 516 21.33 -5.86 12.54
C LEU A 516 22.31 -6.39 13.60
N ASP A 517 23.03 -5.50 14.29
CA ASP A 517 24.04 -5.88 15.27
C ASP A 517 23.43 -6.64 16.45
N TYR A 518 22.38 -6.10 17.10
CA TYR A 518 21.77 -6.81 18.21
C TYR A 518 21.04 -8.08 17.76
N LEU A 519 20.57 -8.17 16.51
CA LEU A 519 19.96 -9.39 15.98
C LEU A 519 21.01 -10.49 15.79
N LYS A 520 22.20 -10.15 15.28
CA LYS A 520 23.32 -11.11 15.16
C LYS A 520 23.76 -11.64 16.52
N ILE A 521 23.89 -10.78 17.53
CA ILE A 521 24.18 -11.20 18.91
C ILE A 521 23.10 -12.10 19.49
N LYS A 522 21.83 -11.72 19.30
CA LYS A 522 20.71 -12.56 19.73
C LYS A 522 20.81 -13.96 19.14
N ARG A 523 21.07 -14.05 17.84
CA ARG A 523 21.18 -15.35 17.15
C ARG A 523 22.41 -16.14 17.59
N HIS A 524 23.50 -15.46 17.92
CA HIS A 524 24.75 -16.08 18.39
C HIS A 524 24.56 -16.84 19.70
N PHE A 525 24.11 -16.18 20.77
CA PHE A 525 23.93 -16.86 22.05
C PHE A 525 22.75 -17.85 22.05
N LEU A 526 21.82 -17.74 21.08
CA LEU A 526 20.78 -18.75 20.84
C LEU A 526 21.27 -19.95 19.99
N GLY A 527 22.52 -19.94 19.50
CA GLY A 527 23.11 -21.01 18.71
C GLY A 527 22.60 -21.11 17.26
N THR A 528 21.94 -20.08 16.75
CA THR A 528 21.32 -20.05 15.40
C THR A 528 22.15 -19.26 14.36
N TYR A 529 23.32 -18.78 14.77
CA TYR A 529 24.27 -18.01 13.97
C TYR A 529 25.62 -17.99 14.72
N ASN A 530 26.75 -17.87 14.02
CA ASN A 530 28.05 -17.64 14.65
C ASN A 530 28.63 -16.34 14.07
N ILE A 531 29.00 -15.38 14.94
CA ILE A 531 29.52 -14.07 14.51
C ILE A 531 31.01 -14.12 14.17
N TYR A 532 31.70 -15.20 14.51
CA TYR A 532 33.14 -15.39 14.28
C TYR A 532 33.45 -16.22 13.03
N THR A 533 32.44 -16.81 12.40
CA THR A 533 32.59 -17.53 11.12
C THR A 533 31.98 -16.69 10.02
N THR A 534 32.78 -16.41 8.99
CA THR A 534 32.33 -15.72 7.77
C THR A 534 31.45 -16.59 6.90
#